data_AF-A0AAJ7C6Y9-F1
#
_entry.id   AF-A0AAJ7C6Y9-F1
#
_cell.length_a   1.000
_cell.length_b   1.000
_cell.length_c   1.000
_cell.angle_alpha   90.00
_cell.angle_beta   90.00
_cell.angle_gamma   90.00
#
_symmetry.space_group_name_H-M   'P 1'
#
loop_
_entity.id
_entity.type
_entity.pdbx_description
1 polymer ?
#
loop_
_entity_poly.entity_id
_entity_poly.type
_entity_poly.pdbx_seq_one_letter_code
_entity_poly.pdbx_strand_id
1 'polypeptide(L)'
;MKRPLEDQVDVFEQNPIVFLDIAVGPEKVGRIVLELFKDTVPRTAENFRALCTGEKGVGINKKPLHYKGSIFHKVVPQFMIQGGDIINYDGTSGESIYGKTFEDESFEISHNTGGLLSMVNARHPNTNSSQFIITTVPCSHLDGTNVVFGKVLKGFGVVKEISCVTTVKDKPVEKIYIIDCGELKWGECWGLEEKDGTKDVFTAWPEDWDYKMYTNKFTYKYLENVIQIIKDSGNYYFGQNNYVDAGRKYKKALRYHEWARTLKNLPDEEGQSFIENKIVIMLNLAAANLKLRKHRDALNLCNEVLQMDKSNSKALFRRGQAYMGLNEYNLGLEDLKRADRECPNNKDIQAEISKVQKIIRTYLAVEKETCQRMFK
;
A
#
# COMPACT_ATOMS: atom_id res chain seq x y z
N MET A 1 31.61 17.23 -54.10
CA MET A 1 31.54 17.61 -52.66
C MET A 1 30.10 17.46 -52.20
N LYS A 2 29.79 16.34 -51.53
CA LYS A 2 28.49 16.11 -50.87
C LYS A 2 28.62 16.63 -49.44
N ARG A 3 27.64 17.43 -49.00
CA ARG A 3 27.50 17.85 -47.59
C ARG A 3 27.25 16.60 -46.71
N PRO A 4 27.75 16.56 -45.46
CA PRO A 4 27.43 15.47 -44.55
C PRO A 4 25.94 15.48 -44.19
N LEU A 5 25.36 14.27 -44.14
CA LEU A 5 24.06 13.98 -43.53
C LEU A 5 24.20 14.05 -42.00
N GLU A 6 24.15 15.23 -41.43
CA GLU A 6 23.75 15.41 -40.03
C GLU A 6 22.31 15.94 -40.05
N ASP A 7 21.43 15.04 -40.50
CA ASP A 7 20.00 15.22 -40.49
C ASP A 7 19.49 15.13 -39.05
N GLN A 8 18.78 16.18 -38.65
CA GLN A 8 17.46 16.10 -38.01
C GLN A 8 17.24 14.86 -37.14
N VAL A 9 17.67 14.94 -35.88
CA VAL A 9 17.00 14.17 -34.83
C VAL A 9 15.62 14.80 -34.66
N ASP A 10 14.64 14.29 -35.40
CA ASP A 10 13.23 14.47 -35.04
C ASP A 10 13.11 14.09 -33.56
N VAL A 11 12.90 15.10 -32.72
CA VAL A 11 12.58 14.88 -31.31
C VAL A 11 11.16 14.33 -31.33
N PHE A 12 11.02 13.00 -31.46
CA PHE A 12 9.75 12.35 -31.16
C PHE A 12 9.33 12.86 -29.78
N GLU A 13 8.20 13.58 -29.72
CA GLU A 13 7.65 14.06 -28.45
C GLU A 13 7.43 12.82 -27.57
N GLN A 14 8.28 12.67 -26.56
CA GLN A 14 8.23 11.51 -25.68
C GLN A 14 6.94 11.54 -24.85
N ASN A 15 6.40 10.36 -24.57
CA ASN A 15 5.22 10.20 -23.73
C ASN A 15 5.44 10.83 -22.34
N PRO A 16 4.51 11.67 -21.84
CA PRO A 16 4.62 12.29 -20.53
C PRO A 16 4.67 11.24 -19.42
N ILE A 17 5.45 11.55 -18.39
CA ILE A 17 5.57 10.73 -17.18
C ILE A 17 4.98 11.52 -16.01
N VAL A 18 4.05 10.91 -15.30
CA VAL A 18 3.43 11.52 -14.12
C VAL A 18 3.54 10.59 -12.91
N PHE A 19 3.32 11.14 -11.71
CA PHE A 19 3.32 10.36 -10.48
C PHE A 19 2.10 10.65 -9.61
N LEU A 20 1.72 9.66 -8.81
CA LEU A 20 0.74 9.76 -7.73
C LEU A 20 1.36 9.22 -6.43
N ASP A 21 1.46 10.06 -5.41
CA ASP A 21 1.83 9.64 -4.06
C ASP A 21 0.57 9.22 -3.28
N ILE A 22 0.57 7.99 -2.78
CA ILE A 22 -0.61 7.34 -2.20
C ILE A 22 -0.46 7.17 -0.69
N ALA A 23 -1.55 7.47 0.03
CA ALA A 23 -1.71 7.12 1.44
C ALA A 23 -3.02 6.37 1.68
N VAL A 24 -3.03 5.43 2.63
CA VAL A 24 -4.21 4.75 3.14
C VAL A 24 -4.40 5.19 4.59
N GLY A 25 -5.46 5.95 4.85
CA GLY A 25 -5.62 6.64 6.13
C GLY A 25 -4.38 7.50 6.44
N PRO A 26 -3.73 7.32 7.61
CA PRO A 26 -2.51 8.05 7.97
C PRO A 26 -1.23 7.46 7.37
N GLU A 27 -1.28 6.27 6.75
CA GLU A 27 -0.08 5.56 6.30
C GLU A 27 0.28 5.93 4.86
N LYS A 28 1.48 6.48 4.63
CA LYS A 28 2.02 6.66 3.27
C LYS A 28 2.42 5.31 2.67
N VAL A 29 1.70 4.84 1.66
CA VAL A 29 1.93 3.50 1.07
C VAL A 29 3.06 3.53 0.04
N GLY A 30 3.14 4.58 -0.77
CA GLY A 30 4.21 4.75 -1.75
C GLY A 30 3.80 5.59 -2.95
N ARG A 31 4.69 5.65 -3.93
CA ARG A 31 4.50 6.39 -5.19
C ARG A 31 4.18 5.44 -6.34
N ILE A 32 3.24 5.84 -7.19
CA ILE A 32 2.95 5.21 -8.47
C ILE A 32 3.49 6.14 -9.56
N VAL A 33 4.26 5.60 -10.50
CA VAL A 33 4.77 6.32 -11.67
C VAL A 33 4.11 5.78 -12.92
N LEU A 34 3.68 6.68 -13.80
CA LEU A 34 2.78 6.40 -14.90
C LEU A 34 3.35 6.99 -16.20
N GLU A 35 3.34 6.20 -17.28
CA GLU A 35 3.52 6.68 -18.65
C GLU A 35 2.15 6.97 -19.25
N LEU A 36 2.00 8.11 -19.92
CA LEU A 36 0.77 8.49 -20.64
C LEU A 36 1.02 8.41 -22.15
N PHE A 37 0.16 7.69 -22.88
CA PHE A 37 0.29 7.42 -24.32
C PHE A 37 -0.12 8.63 -25.16
N LYS A 38 0.61 9.74 -25.06
CA LYS A 38 0.36 10.97 -25.83
C LYS A 38 0.47 10.74 -27.34
N ASP A 39 1.33 9.82 -27.75
CA ASP A 39 1.47 9.38 -29.13
C ASP A 39 0.20 8.76 -29.73
N THR A 40 -0.64 8.14 -28.90
CA THR A 40 -1.87 7.44 -29.31
C THR A 40 -3.13 8.22 -28.97
N VAL A 41 -3.19 8.79 -27.78
CA VAL A 41 -4.35 9.50 -27.22
C VAL A 41 -3.94 10.85 -26.61
N PRO A 42 -3.49 11.80 -27.45
CA PRO A 42 -2.91 13.07 -26.99
C PRO A 42 -3.85 13.90 -26.11
N ARG A 43 -5.15 13.93 -26.39
CA ARG A 43 -6.12 14.69 -25.57
C ARG A 43 -6.35 14.03 -24.22
N THR A 44 -6.46 12.71 -24.20
CA THR A 44 -6.68 11.94 -22.97
C THR A 44 -5.44 12.01 -22.07
N ALA A 45 -4.25 11.87 -22.66
CA ALA A 45 -2.98 12.02 -21.96
C ALA A 45 -2.79 13.43 -21.40
N GLU A 46 -3.05 14.48 -22.19
CA GLU A 46 -2.93 15.88 -21.74
C GLU A 46 -3.93 16.22 -20.63
N ASN A 47 -5.16 15.70 -20.71
CA ASN A 47 -6.14 15.84 -19.63
C ASN A 47 -5.61 15.26 -18.31
N PHE A 48 -5.11 14.04 -18.33
CA PHE A 48 -4.59 13.41 -17.12
C PHE A 48 -3.34 14.12 -16.59
N ARG A 49 -2.40 14.48 -17.47
CA ARG A 49 -1.18 15.21 -17.13
C ARG A 49 -1.48 16.53 -16.44
N ALA A 50 -2.35 17.34 -17.03
CA ALA A 50 -2.74 18.64 -16.48
C ALA A 50 -3.52 18.51 -15.16
N LEU A 51 -4.31 17.44 -14.98
CA LEU A 51 -4.95 17.13 -13.70
C LEU A 51 -3.94 16.63 -12.65
N CYS A 52 -2.80 16.07 -13.03
CA CYS A 52 -1.70 15.78 -12.11
C CYS A 52 -0.95 17.04 -11.68
N THR A 53 -0.75 18.02 -12.56
CA THR A 53 -0.01 19.27 -12.24
C THR A 53 -0.89 20.33 -11.58
N GLY A 54 -2.20 20.32 -11.84
CA GLY A 54 -3.12 21.35 -11.39
C GLY A 54 -3.00 22.67 -12.15
N GLU A 55 -2.25 22.72 -13.25
CA GLU A 55 -1.88 23.96 -13.95
C GLU A 55 -3.07 24.70 -14.60
N LYS A 56 -4.18 24.00 -14.83
CA LYS A 56 -5.40 24.58 -15.44
C LYS A 56 -6.29 25.32 -14.44
N GLY A 57 -5.86 25.42 -13.17
CA GLY A 57 -6.52 26.25 -12.17
C GLY A 57 -7.85 25.67 -11.69
N VAL A 58 -8.92 26.46 -11.76
CA VAL A 58 -10.23 26.13 -11.19
C VAL A 58 -11.22 25.84 -12.31
N GLY A 59 -11.93 24.71 -12.19
CA GLY A 59 -12.97 24.28 -13.13
C GLY A 59 -14.31 25.01 -12.94
N ILE A 60 -15.25 24.69 -13.81
CA ILE A 60 -16.64 25.14 -13.83
C ILE A 60 -17.34 24.86 -12.49
N ASN A 61 -17.03 23.73 -11.85
CA ASN A 61 -17.58 23.39 -10.53
C ASN A 61 -16.93 24.14 -9.36
N LYS A 62 -16.11 25.16 -9.62
CA LYS A 62 -15.38 25.96 -8.61
C LYS A 62 -14.45 25.13 -7.73
N LYS A 63 -13.96 24.01 -8.27
CA LYS A 63 -12.97 23.14 -7.63
C LYS A 63 -11.67 23.17 -8.44
N PRO A 64 -10.51 23.00 -7.81
CA PRO A 64 -9.25 22.85 -8.54
C PRO A 64 -9.31 21.67 -9.51
N LEU A 65 -8.85 21.88 -10.74
CA LEU A 65 -8.63 20.82 -11.73
C LEU A 65 -7.33 20.08 -11.36
N HIS A 66 -7.34 19.33 -10.25
CA HIS A 66 -6.16 18.73 -9.66
C HIS A 66 -6.48 17.45 -8.89
N TYR A 67 -5.70 16.37 -9.11
CA TYR A 67 -5.88 15.11 -8.40
C TYR A 67 -5.38 15.13 -6.96
N LYS A 68 -4.49 16.06 -6.58
CA LYS A 68 -4.00 16.17 -5.20
C LYS A 68 -5.16 16.39 -4.23
N GLY A 69 -5.26 15.52 -3.24
CA GLY A 69 -6.33 15.49 -2.23
C GLY A 69 -7.56 14.69 -2.65
N SER A 70 -7.66 14.24 -3.91
CA SER A 70 -8.71 13.30 -4.33
C SER A 70 -8.45 11.88 -3.81
N ILE A 71 -9.41 10.99 -3.98
CA ILE A 71 -9.37 9.63 -3.42
C ILE A 71 -9.62 8.57 -4.48
N PHE A 72 -9.17 7.34 -4.20
CA PHE A 72 -9.72 6.15 -4.84
C PHE A 72 -11.01 5.75 -4.10
N HIS A 73 -12.15 6.16 -4.65
CA HIS A 73 -13.46 5.97 -4.02
C HIS A 73 -14.04 4.57 -4.23
N LYS A 74 -13.48 3.79 -5.17
CA LYS A 74 -13.94 2.42 -5.45
C LYS A 74 -12.76 1.49 -5.72
N VAL A 75 -12.77 0.32 -5.08
CA VAL A 75 -11.77 -0.74 -5.20
C VAL A 75 -12.50 -2.06 -5.40
N VAL A 76 -12.22 -2.73 -6.52
CA VAL A 76 -12.75 -4.06 -6.83
C VAL A 76 -11.57 -5.03 -6.95
N PRO A 77 -11.35 -5.89 -5.95
CA PRO A 77 -10.24 -6.84 -5.95
C PRO A 77 -10.24 -7.72 -7.20
N GLN A 78 -9.05 -8.01 -7.73
CA GLN A 78 -8.87 -8.77 -8.98
C GLN A 78 -9.60 -8.16 -10.19
N PHE A 79 -9.78 -6.85 -10.18
CA PHE A 79 -10.32 -6.12 -11.31
C PHE A 79 -9.60 -4.78 -11.46
N MET A 80 -9.98 -3.77 -10.68
CA MET A 80 -9.45 -2.41 -10.80
C MET A 80 -9.56 -1.60 -9.52
N ILE A 81 -8.82 -0.50 -9.49
CA ILE A 81 -9.01 0.61 -8.54
C ILE A 81 -9.45 1.83 -9.33
N GLN A 82 -10.40 2.60 -8.79
CA GLN A 82 -11.01 3.74 -9.44
C GLN A 82 -10.89 4.99 -8.57
N GLY A 83 -10.46 6.08 -9.20
CA GLY A 83 -10.32 7.39 -8.58
C GLY A 83 -10.65 8.52 -9.56
N GLY A 84 -10.20 9.73 -9.23
CA GLY A 84 -10.31 10.88 -10.12
C GLY A 84 -11.64 11.62 -10.10
N ASP A 85 -12.53 11.33 -9.14
CA ASP A 85 -13.64 12.25 -8.84
C ASP A 85 -13.10 13.42 -8.00
N ILE A 86 -12.72 14.49 -8.69
CA ILE A 86 -12.12 15.69 -8.10
C ILE A 86 -13.15 16.68 -7.52
N ILE A 87 -14.46 16.36 -7.63
CA ILE A 87 -15.54 17.27 -7.23
C ILE A 87 -16.24 16.76 -5.96
N ASN A 88 -16.80 15.55 -5.99
CA ASN A 88 -17.56 14.95 -4.88
C ASN A 88 -16.79 13.87 -4.11
N TYR A 89 -15.72 13.33 -4.70
CA TYR A 89 -14.89 12.27 -4.12
C TYR A 89 -15.66 10.96 -3.84
N ASP A 90 -16.73 10.67 -4.59
CA ASP A 90 -17.56 9.48 -4.37
C ASP A 90 -17.91 8.71 -5.64
N GLY A 91 -17.45 9.20 -6.80
CA GLY A 91 -17.64 8.61 -8.11
C GLY A 91 -18.86 9.14 -8.87
N THR A 92 -19.60 10.10 -8.30
CA THR A 92 -20.81 10.66 -8.93
C THR A 92 -20.51 11.82 -9.89
N SER A 93 -19.27 12.34 -9.87
CA SER A 93 -18.89 13.53 -10.65
C SER A 93 -17.48 13.44 -11.22
N GLY A 94 -17.14 14.42 -12.06
CA GLY A 94 -15.83 14.58 -12.67
C GLY A 94 -15.85 15.81 -13.57
N GLU A 95 -14.67 16.34 -13.88
CA GLU A 95 -14.53 17.48 -14.77
C GLU A 95 -13.20 17.38 -15.51
N SER A 96 -13.22 17.51 -16.85
CA SER A 96 -11.99 17.51 -17.64
C SER A 96 -11.42 18.91 -17.74
N ILE A 97 -10.17 19.01 -18.20
CA ILE A 97 -9.57 20.30 -18.53
C ILE A 97 -10.22 21.00 -19.74
N TYR A 98 -11.08 20.28 -20.47
CA TYR A 98 -11.80 20.77 -21.65
C TYR A 98 -13.26 21.15 -21.35
N GLY A 99 -13.71 20.98 -20.09
CA GLY A 99 -15.07 21.24 -19.66
C GLY A 99 -15.68 20.03 -18.93
N LYS A 100 -17.00 19.84 -19.04
CA LYS A 100 -17.70 18.77 -18.31
C LYS A 100 -17.25 17.37 -18.76
N THR A 101 -17.23 17.14 -20.06
CA THR A 101 -16.82 15.87 -20.67
C THR A 101 -16.09 16.08 -21.99
N PHE A 102 -15.39 15.05 -22.48
CA PHE A 102 -14.77 15.01 -23.82
C PHE A 102 -14.93 13.63 -24.47
N GLU A 103 -14.61 13.58 -25.76
CA GLU A 103 -14.81 12.42 -26.64
C GLU A 103 -13.93 11.21 -26.30
N ASP A 104 -14.34 10.02 -26.74
CA ASP A 104 -13.48 8.83 -26.77
C ASP A 104 -12.46 8.97 -27.92
N GLU A 105 -11.17 8.90 -27.61
CA GLU A 105 -10.12 9.25 -28.56
C GLU A 105 -9.64 8.05 -29.40
N SER A 106 -9.33 6.92 -28.74
CA SER A 106 -8.94 5.67 -29.41
C SER A 106 -9.23 4.45 -28.52
N PHE A 107 -9.55 3.33 -29.16
CA PHE A 107 -9.69 2.00 -28.54
C PHE A 107 -8.66 0.99 -29.07
N GLU A 108 -7.57 1.49 -29.67
CA GLU A 108 -6.53 0.64 -30.28
C GLU A 108 -5.82 -0.25 -29.24
N ILE A 109 -5.63 0.28 -28.03
CA ILE A 109 -4.97 -0.44 -26.95
C ILE A 109 -6.01 -1.21 -26.13
N SER A 110 -5.85 -2.52 -26.04
CA SER A 110 -6.71 -3.42 -25.25
C SER A 110 -6.26 -3.52 -23.79
N HIS A 111 -7.20 -3.86 -22.92
CA HIS A 111 -6.99 -4.07 -21.48
C HIS A 111 -6.40 -5.46 -21.21
N ASN A 112 -5.30 -5.80 -21.88
CA ASN A 112 -4.72 -7.14 -21.90
C ASN A 112 -3.84 -7.48 -20.67
N THR A 113 -3.54 -6.49 -19.82
CA THR A 113 -2.61 -6.61 -18.69
C THR A 113 -3.08 -5.80 -17.49
N GLY A 114 -2.56 -6.15 -16.31
CA GLY A 114 -2.66 -5.31 -15.11
C GLY A 114 -1.69 -4.12 -15.21
N GLY A 115 -2.06 -3.00 -14.60
CA GLY A 115 -1.29 -1.77 -14.58
C GLY A 115 -1.61 -0.80 -15.72
N LEU A 116 -2.69 -1.02 -16.48
CA LEU A 116 -3.15 -0.09 -17.51
C LEU A 116 -4.05 0.99 -16.91
N LEU A 117 -3.91 2.21 -17.43
CA LEU A 117 -4.77 3.35 -17.10
C LEU A 117 -5.87 3.45 -18.14
N SER A 118 -7.10 3.60 -17.68
CA SER A 118 -8.26 3.68 -18.57
C SER A 118 -9.30 4.66 -18.05
N MET A 119 -9.94 5.39 -18.96
CA MET A 119 -10.94 6.40 -18.61
C MET A 119 -12.23 5.75 -18.10
N VAL A 120 -12.85 6.36 -17.10
CA VAL A 120 -14.22 6.04 -16.69
C VAL A 120 -15.17 6.97 -17.41
N ASN A 121 -16.15 6.40 -18.12
CA ASN A 121 -17.22 7.13 -18.77
C ASN A 121 -18.58 6.86 -18.10
N ALA A 122 -19.58 7.69 -18.40
CA ALA A 122 -20.93 7.61 -17.84
C ALA A 122 -21.79 6.51 -18.48
N ARG A 123 -21.18 5.40 -18.94
CA ARG A 123 -21.82 4.29 -19.67
C ARG A 123 -22.39 4.64 -21.05
N HIS A 124 -22.04 5.82 -21.57
CA HIS A 124 -22.35 6.24 -22.94
C HIS A 124 -21.07 6.79 -23.60
N PRO A 125 -20.90 6.64 -24.93
CA PRO A 125 -19.74 7.16 -25.63
C PRO A 125 -19.52 8.65 -25.39
N ASN A 126 -18.27 9.10 -25.46
CA ASN A 126 -17.87 10.50 -25.41
C ASN A 126 -18.23 11.22 -24.10
N THR A 127 -18.13 10.51 -22.97
CA THR A 127 -18.42 11.06 -21.62
C THR A 127 -17.22 10.98 -20.69
N ASN A 128 -16.01 11.06 -21.24
CA ASN A 128 -14.76 11.07 -20.45
C ASN A 128 -14.63 12.38 -19.68
N SER A 129 -14.10 12.31 -18.45
CA SER A 129 -13.91 13.49 -17.59
C SER A 129 -12.57 13.43 -16.83
N SER A 130 -12.58 13.41 -15.50
CA SER A 130 -11.40 13.22 -14.66
C SER A 130 -11.31 11.83 -14.03
N GLN A 131 -12.39 11.04 -14.05
CA GLN A 131 -12.36 9.72 -13.42
C GLN A 131 -11.58 8.72 -14.28
N PHE A 132 -10.79 7.89 -13.60
CA PHE A 132 -9.94 6.88 -14.22
C PHE A 132 -9.91 5.60 -13.38
N ILE A 133 -9.51 4.50 -14.02
CA ILE A 133 -9.14 3.26 -13.36
C ILE A 133 -7.67 2.92 -13.58
N ILE A 134 -7.11 2.15 -12.66
CA ILE A 134 -5.88 1.38 -12.89
C ILE A 134 -6.27 -0.10 -12.78
N THR A 135 -6.01 -0.86 -13.84
CA THR A 135 -6.30 -2.30 -13.86
C THR A 135 -5.34 -3.05 -12.93
N THR A 136 -5.82 -4.10 -12.27
CA THR A 136 -4.97 -4.99 -11.44
C THR A 136 -4.70 -6.33 -12.13
N VAL A 137 -5.54 -6.68 -13.11
CA VAL A 137 -5.50 -7.88 -13.95
C VAL A 137 -5.97 -7.51 -15.38
N PRO A 138 -5.84 -8.39 -16.38
CA PRO A 138 -6.46 -8.19 -17.70
C PRO A 138 -7.99 -8.01 -17.61
N CYS A 139 -8.55 -7.04 -18.33
CA CYS A 139 -9.94 -6.62 -18.25
C CYS A 139 -10.58 -6.45 -19.65
N SER A 140 -10.52 -7.47 -20.50
CA SER A 140 -10.97 -7.39 -21.91
C SER A 140 -12.43 -7.00 -22.13
N HIS A 141 -13.28 -7.11 -21.12
CA HIS A 141 -14.66 -6.65 -21.17
C HIS A 141 -14.81 -5.12 -21.18
N LEU A 142 -13.72 -4.37 -21.00
CA LEU A 142 -13.64 -2.91 -21.15
C LEU A 142 -13.14 -2.48 -22.53
N ASP A 143 -12.74 -3.44 -23.38
CA ASP A 143 -12.23 -3.16 -24.73
C ASP A 143 -13.34 -2.58 -25.61
N GLY A 144 -12.99 -1.53 -26.37
CA GLY A 144 -13.94 -0.81 -27.23
C GLY A 144 -14.95 0.06 -26.47
N THR A 145 -14.93 0.08 -25.13
CA THR A 145 -15.82 0.92 -24.32
C THR A 145 -15.08 1.95 -23.50
N ASN A 146 -13.84 1.69 -23.09
CA ASN A 146 -13.05 2.58 -22.25
C ASN A 146 -11.70 2.86 -22.90
N VAL A 147 -11.32 4.14 -22.97
CA VAL A 147 -10.06 4.57 -23.60
C VAL A 147 -8.90 4.23 -22.68
N VAL A 148 -8.02 3.32 -23.11
CA VAL A 148 -6.72 3.09 -22.46
C VAL A 148 -5.77 4.21 -22.84
N PHE A 149 -5.15 4.85 -21.85
CA PHE A 149 -4.34 6.05 -22.09
C PHE A 149 -2.98 6.07 -21.39
N GLY A 150 -2.62 5.01 -20.68
CA GLY A 150 -1.32 4.92 -20.04
C GLY A 150 -1.08 3.59 -19.36
N LYS A 151 0.08 3.48 -18.72
CA LYS A 151 0.46 2.30 -17.91
C LYS A 151 1.33 2.67 -16.72
N VAL A 152 1.32 1.82 -15.70
CA VAL A 152 2.21 1.90 -14.55
C VAL A 152 3.63 1.48 -14.96
N LEU A 153 4.60 2.37 -14.75
CA LEU A 153 6.03 2.09 -14.92
C LEU A 153 6.69 1.59 -13.63
N LYS A 154 6.33 2.21 -12.50
CA LYS A 154 6.86 1.91 -11.16
C LYS A 154 5.74 2.02 -10.12
N GLY A 155 5.87 1.29 -9.01
CA GLY A 155 4.87 1.33 -7.94
C GLY A 155 3.66 0.44 -8.18
N PHE A 156 3.77 -0.59 -9.03
CA PHE A 156 2.66 -1.55 -9.20
C PHE A 156 2.37 -2.35 -7.92
N GLY A 157 3.37 -2.51 -7.05
CA GLY A 157 3.16 -3.03 -5.70
C GLY A 157 2.22 -2.16 -4.86
N VAL A 158 2.29 -0.83 -4.99
CA VAL A 158 1.36 0.10 -4.33
C VAL A 158 -0.06 -0.14 -4.83
N VAL A 159 -0.25 -0.27 -6.14
CA VAL A 159 -1.54 -0.61 -6.77
C VAL A 159 -2.10 -1.92 -6.21
N LYS A 160 -1.26 -2.96 -6.09
CA LYS A 160 -1.67 -4.24 -5.50
C LYS A 160 -2.05 -4.11 -4.02
N GLU A 161 -1.29 -3.40 -3.21
CA GLU A 161 -1.60 -3.20 -1.78
C GLU A 161 -2.93 -2.47 -1.60
N ILE A 162 -3.17 -1.40 -2.36
CA ILE A 162 -4.44 -0.68 -2.27
C ILE A 162 -5.64 -1.45 -2.87
N SER A 163 -5.40 -2.41 -3.77
CA SER A 163 -6.45 -3.30 -4.30
C SER A 163 -6.94 -4.35 -3.29
N CYS A 164 -6.16 -4.59 -2.23
CA CYS A 164 -6.43 -5.61 -1.20
C CYS A 164 -6.97 -5.01 0.11
N VAL A 165 -7.29 -3.71 0.14
CA VAL A 165 -7.84 -3.08 1.35
C VAL A 165 -9.25 -3.61 1.67
N THR A 166 -9.66 -3.49 2.92
CA THR A 166 -11.03 -3.83 3.32
C THR A 166 -12.01 -2.84 2.70
N THR A 167 -13.07 -3.36 2.06
CA THR A 167 -14.12 -2.56 1.43
C THR A 167 -15.51 -2.93 1.95
N VAL A 168 -16.45 -1.99 1.83
CA VAL A 168 -17.89 -2.22 2.02
C VAL A 168 -18.60 -1.74 0.75
N LYS A 169 -19.21 -2.67 -0.01
CA LYS A 169 -19.81 -2.38 -1.32
C LYS A 169 -18.82 -1.66 -2.25
N ASP A 170 -17.63 -2.23 -2.41
CA ASP A 170 -16.49 -1.73 -3.18
C ASP A 170 -15.88 -0.41 -2.69
N LYS A 171 -16.42 0.22 -1.63
CA LYS A 171 -15.86 1.44 -1.05
C LYS A 171 -14.83 1.11 0.03
N PRO A 172 -13.58 1.61 -0.05
CA PRO A 172 -12.58 1.41 0.99
C PRO A 172 -13.07 1.87 2.36
N VAL A 173 -12.84 1.06 3.40
CA VAL A 173 -13.14 1.43 4.80
C VAL A 173 -12.19 2.52 5.27
N GLU A 174 -10.88 2.32 5.06
CA GLU A 174 -9.89 3.38 5.20
C GLU A 174 -9.77 4.13 3.87
N LYS A 175 -9.85 5.46 3.90
CA LYS A 175 -9.76 6.29 2.69
C LYS A 175 -8.37 6.20 2.07
N ILE A 176 -8.34 6.09 0.74
CA ILE A 176 -7.12 6.01 -0.06
C ILE A 176 -6.94 7.35 -0.77
N TYR A 177 -5.95 8.13 -0.35
CA TYR A 177 -5.71 9.49 -0.84
C TYR A 177 -4.58 9.53 -1.88
N ILE A 178 -4.76 10.39 -2.87
CA ILE A 178 -3.64 10.93 -3.67
C ILE A 178 -3.11 12.15 -2.90
N ILE A 179 -2.08 11.96 -2.09
CA ILE A 179 -1.55 13.01 -1.20
C ILE A 179 -0.67 14.02 -1.93
N ASP A 180 -0.08 13.61 -3.05
CA ASP A 180 0.66 14.48 -3.96
C ASP A 180 0.64 13.88 -5.37
N CYS A 181 0.77 14.72 -6.38
CA CYS A 181 0.88 14.29 -7.77
C CYS A 181 1.57 15.36 -8.61
N GLY A 182 2.04 14.97 -9.78
CA GLY A 182 2.71 15.90 -10.69
C GLY A 182 3.29 15.20 -11.91
N GLU A 183 3.97 15.98 -12.72
CA GLU A 183 4.73 15.53 -13.89
C GLU A 183 6.21 15.40 -13.53
N LEU A 184 6.86 14.34 -14.01
CA LEU A 184 8.31 14.15 -13.92
C LEU A 184 8.94 14.57 -15.24
N LYS A 185 9.96 15.42 -15.18
CA LYS A 185 10.71 15.78 -16.38
C LYS A 185 11.65 14.65 -16.76
N TRP A 186 12.00 14.61 -18.03
CA TRP A 186 12.98 13.65 -18.53
C TRP A 186 14.31 13.78 -17.77
N GLY A 187 14.85 12.64 -17.34
CA GLY A 187 16.08 12.57 -16.55
C GLY A 187 15.91 12.85 -15.05
N GLU A 188 14.72 13.24 -14.58
CA GLU A 188 14.46 13.34 -13.14
C GLU A 188 14.38 11.96 -12.49
N CYS A 189 14.81 11.89 -11.23
CA CYS A 189 14.69 10.68 -10.43
C CYS A 189 13.21 10.37 -10.16
N TRP A 190 12.83 9.10 -10.24
CA TRP A 190 11.48 8.62 -9.93
C TRP A 190 10.98 9.04 -8.54
N GLY A 191 11.89 9.21 -7.58
CA GLY A 191 11.57 9.58 -6.21
C GLY A 191 10.83 8.45 -5.46
N LEU A 192 11.26 7.21 -5.70
CA LEU A 192 10.67 6.01 -5.08
C LEU A 192 11.33 5.68 -3.74
N GLU A 193 12.54 6.18 -3.53
CA GLU A 193 13.34 6.02 -2.33
C GLU A 193 12.77 6.82 -1.16
N GLU A 194 12.93 6.27 0.03
CA GLU A 194 12.55 6.95 1.27
C GLU A 194 13.48 8.15 1.54
N LYS A 195 12.86 9.29 1.89
CA LYS A 195 13.54 10.55 2.23
C LYS A 195 13.01 11.09 3.55
N ASP A 196 12.97 10.22 4.55
CA ASP A 196 12.33 10.47 5.85
C ASP A 196 13.33 10.76 6.98
N GLY A 197 14.60 10.96 6.62
CA GLY A 197 15.69 11.25 7.57
C GLY A 197 16.27 10.01 8.25
N THR A 198 15.73 8.82 8.01
CA THR A 198 16.31 7.56 8.50
C THR A 198 17.36 7.01 7.54
N LYS A 199 18.07 5.96 7.94
CA LYS A 199 19.05 5.27 7.07
C LYS A 199 18.40 4.45 5.96
N ASP A 200 17.09 4.24 6.03
CA ASP A 200 16.34 3.56 4.98
C ASP A 200 16.21 4.49 3.77
N VAL A 201 16.93 4.15 2.72
CA VAL A 201 16.94 4.85 1.42
C VAL A 201 16.39 3.97 0.30
N PHE A 202 15.81 2.82 0.63
CA PHE A 202 15.37 1.84 -0.36
C PHE A 202 13.95 2.15 -0.85
N THR A 203 13.56 1.62 -2.00
CA THR A 203 12.20 1.78 -2.54
C THR A 203 11.17 1.07 -1.65
N ALA A 204 9.94 1.58 -1.57
CA ALA A 204 8.87 0.97 -0.76
C ALA A 204 8.54 -0.48 -1.16
N TRP A 205 8.76 -0.81 -2.45
CA TRP A 205 8.62 -2.13 -3.05
C TRP A 205 9.94 -2.57 -3.68
N PRO A 206 10.46 -3.77 -3.34
CA PRO A 206 11.78 -4.20 -3.78
C PRO A 206 11.87 -4.47 -5.29
N GLU A 207 10.77 -4.80 -5.97
CA GLU A 207 10.75 -5.03 -7.41
C GLU A 207 11.05 -3.74 -8.21
N ASP A 208 10.79 -2.58 -7.62
CA ASP A 208 11.06 -1.29 -8.22
C ASP A 208 12.51 -0.82 -8.00
N TRP A 209 13.25 -1.48 -7.09
CA TRP A 209 14.64 -1.16 -6.79
C TRP A 209 15.54 -1.53 -7.97
N ASP A 210 16.39 -0.59 -8.43
CA ASP A 210 17.40 -0.87 -9.45
C ASP A 210 18.62 -1.59 -8.85
N TYR A 211 18.41 -2.82 -8.39
CA TYR A 211 19.45 -3.62 -7.74
C TYR A 211 20.47 -4.19 -8.74
N LYS A 212 20.20 -4.13 -10.05
CA LYS A 212 21.07 -4.69 -11.10
C LYS A 212 22.42 -3.98 -11.20
N MET A 213 22.53 -2.77 -10.65
CA MET A 213 23.80 -2.08 -10.50
C MET A 213 24.74 -2.73 -9.45
N TYR A 214 24.23 -3.66 -8.64
CA TYR A 214 24.95 -4.32 -7.54
C TYR A 214 25.19 -5.83 -7.76
N THR A 215 25.04 -6.33 -8.99
CA THR A 215 24.99 -7.76 -9.35
C THR A 215 26.13 -8.61 -8.79
N ASN A 216 27.36 -8.08 -8.70
CA ASN A 216 28.50 -8.83 -8.16
C ASN A 216 28.56 -8.88 -6.61
N LYS A 217 27.58 -8.31 -5.91
CA LYS A 217 27.49 -8.25 -4.43
C LYS A 217 26.13 -8.68 -3.87
N PHE A 218 25.24 -9.20 -4.71
CA PHE A 218 23.88 -9.52 -4.30
C PHE A 218 23.82 -10.91 -3.67
N THR A 219 23.89 -10.96 -2.34
CA THR A 219 23.88 -12.16 -1.50
C THR A 219 22.74 -12.10 -0.48
N TYR A 220 22.32 -13.22 0.09
CA TYR A 220 21.41 -13.26 1.25
C TYR A 220 21.96 -12.41 2.39
N LYS A 221 23.27 -12.48 2.67
CA LYS A 221 23.91 -11.63 3.68
C LYS A 221 23.76 -10.13 3.39
N TYR A 222 23.87 -9.73 2.12
CA TYR A 222 23.67 -8.32 1.74
C TYR A 222 22.20 -7.90 1.89
N LEU A 223 21.28 -8.75 1.45
CA LEU A 223 19.83 -8.53 1.59
C LEU A 223 19.40 -8.48 3.06
N GLU A 224 19.97 -9.32 3.91
CA GLU A 224 19.75 -9.31 5.36
C GLU A 224 20.16 -7.95 5.96
N ASN A 225 21.28 -7.37 5.53
CA ASN A 225 21.70 -6.04 5.97
C ASN A 225 20.72 -4.94 5.49
N VAL A 226 20.23 -5.02 4.25
CA VAL A 226 19.20 -4.10 3.72
C VAL A 226 17.93 -4.19 4.57
N ILE A 227 17.45 -5.40 4.82
CA ILE A 227 16.26 -5.66 5.67
C ILE A 227 16.48 -5.14 7.09
N GLN A 228 17.68 -5.32 7.65
CA GLN A 228 18.05 -4.81 8.96
C GLN A 228 17.98 -3.28 9.02
N ILE A 229 18.50 -2.57 8.01
CA ILE A 229 18.40 -1.10 7.92
C ILE A 229 16.94 -0.65 7.90
N ILE A 230 16.09 -1.31 7.11
CA ILE A 230 14.65 -0.99 7.04
C ILE A 230 13.97 -1.26 8.39
N LYS A 231 14.24 -2.41 9.01
CA LYS A 231 13.71 -2.77 10.33
C LYS A 231 14.14 -1.77 11.40
N ASP A 232 15.39 -1.32 11.38
CA ASP A 232 15.91 -0.36 12.36
C ASP A 232 15.33 1.03 12.17
N SER A 233 14.98 1.42 10.94
CA SER A 233 14.13 2.60 10.70
C SER A 233 12.75 2.44 11.35
N GLY A 234 12.14 1.25 11.30
CA GLY A 234 10.92 0.94 12.04
C GLY A 234 11.08 1.07 13.56
N ASN A 235 12.20 0.57 14.10
CA ASN A 235 12.54 0.70 15.53
C ASN A 235 12.68 2.17 15.94
N TYR A 236 13.29 3.00 15.10
CA TYR A 236 13.42 4.44 15.32
C TYR A 236 12.04 5.09 15.48
N TYR A 237 11.11 4.86 14.53
CA TYR A 237 9.75 5.41 14.64
C TYR A 237 8.97 4.86 15.82
N PHE A 238 9.15 3.58 16.13
CA PHE A 238 8.49 2.97 17.29
C PHE A 238 8.92 3.65 18.60
N GLY A 239 10.21 3.96 18.74
CA GLY A 239 10.75 4.70 19.87
C GLY A 239 10.19 6.12 20.01
N GLN A 240 9.79 6.74 18.89
CA GLN A 240 9.13 8.05 18.87
C GLN A 240 7.60 7.97 19.07
N ASN A 241 7.06 6.79 19.39
CA ASN A 241 5.62 6.51 19.43
C ASN A 241 4.87 6.75 18.11
N ASN A 242 5.59 6.87 16.99
CA ASN A 242 5.00 6.94 15.66
C ASN A 242 4.79 5.50 15.14
N TYR A 243 3.72 4.87 15.62
CA TYR A 243 3.45 3.46 15.34
C TYR A 243 2.97 3.21 13.89
N VAL A 244 2.45 4.25 13.22
CA VAL A 244 2.05 4.16 11.80
C VAL A 244 3.29 3.97 10.93
N ASP A 245 4.28 4.84 11.08
CA ASP A 245 5.53 4.72 10.32
C ASP A 245 6.36 3.51 10.75
N ALA A 246 6.36 3.16 12.05
CA ALA A 246 6.98 1.94 12.51
C ALA A 246 6.38 0.70 11.80
N GLY A 247 5.05 0.60 11.78
CA GLY A 247 4.32 -0.46 11.09
C GLY A 247 4.64 -0.51 9.60
N ARG A 248 4.62 0.65 8.92
CA ARG A 248 5.01 0.79 7.51
C ARG A 248 6.40 0.22 7.23
N LYS A 249 7.40 0.57 8.05
CA LYS A 249 8.78 0.08 7.89
C LYS A 249 8.90 -1.42 8.16
N TYR A 250 8.21 -1.95 9.17
CA TYR A 250 8.23 -3.40 9.40
C TYR A 250 7.54 -4.17 8.26
N LYS A 251 6.41 -3.68 7.73
CA LYS A 251 5.77 -4.26 6.52
C LYS A 251 6.73 -4.24 5.34
N LYS A 252 7.43 -3.12 5.12
CA LYS A 252 8.46 -3.01 4.08
C LYS A 252 9.59 -4.03 4.28
N ALA A 253 10.10 -4.19 5.50
CA ALA A 253 11.13 -5.18 5.81
C ALA A 253 10.67 -6.62 5.51
N LEU A 254 9.42 -6.96 5.84
CA LEU A 254 8.83 -8.26 5.46
C LEU A 254 8.70 -8.42 3.94
N ARG A 255 8.31 -7.38 3.21
CA ARG A 255 8.26 -7.42 1.74
C ARG A 255 9.63 -7.72 1.13
N TYR A 256 10.69 -7.09 1.64
CA TYR A 256 12.05 -7.37 1.20
C TYR A 256 12.51 -8.79 1.56
N HIS A 257 12.09 -9.30 2.72
CA HIS A 257 12.34 -10.68 3.12
C HIS A 257 11.71 -11.68 2.15
N GLU A 258 10.40 -11.53 1.86
CA GLU A 258 9.70 -12.42 0.92
C GLU A 258 10.26 -12.30 -0.49
N TRP A 259 10.55 -11.08 -0.95
CA TRP A 259 11.14 -10.84 -2.27
C TRP A 259 12.51 -11.51 -2.41
N ALA A 260 13.37 -11.41 -1.41
CA ALA A 260 14.68 -12.05 -1.42
C ALA A 260 14.60 -13.56 -1.70
N ARG A 261 13.58 -14.24 -1.16
CA ARG A 261 13.35 -15.68 -1.38
C ARG A 261 12.86 -16.03 -2.78
N THR A 262 12.35 -15.05 -3.53
CA THR A 262 11.96 -15.24 -4.94
C THR A 262 13.17 -15.19 -5.88
N LEU A 263 14.29 -14.65 -5.42
CA LEU A 263 15.52 -14.54 -6.20
C LEU A 263 16.17 -15.92 -6.33
N LYS A 264 16.53 -16.26 -7.57
CA LYS A 264 17.19 -17.53 -7.89
C LYS A 264 18.69 -17.32 -8.03
N ASN A 265 19.47 -18.35 -7.71
CA ASN A 265 20.92 -18.41 -7.93
C ASN A 265 21.71 -17.31 -7.19
N LEU A 266 21.33 -16.99 -5.95
CA LEU A 266 22.17 -16.16 -5.10
C LEU A 266 23.48 -16.90 -4.74
N PRO A 267 24.62 -16.19 -4.58
CA PRO A 267 25.92 -16.83 -4.35
C PRO A 267 26.07 -17.55 -3.01
N ASP A 268 25.24 -17.23 -2.02
CA ASP A 268 25.19 -17.84 -0.70
C ASP A 268 23.81 -18.47 -0.43
N GLU A 269 23.74 -19.27 0.64
CA GLU A 269 22.51 -19.93 1.08
C GLU A 269 21.74 -19.10 2.12
N GLU A 270 20.46 -19.39 2.28
CA GLU A 270 19.61 -18.78 3.32
C GLU A 270 20.12 -19.19 4.71
N GLY A 271 20.73 -18.24 5.42
CA GLY A 271 21.23 -18.47 6.78
C GLY A 271 20.10 -18.51 7.83
N GLN A 272 20.34 -19.20 8.95
CA GLN A 272 19.40 -19.25 10.07
C GLN A 272 19.03 -17.85 10.60
N SER A 273 19.98 -16.91 10.61
CA SER A 273 19.76 -15.52 11.01
C SER A 273 18.71 -14.81 10.15
N PHE A 274 18.62 -15.16 8.87
CA PHE A 274 17.64 -14.61 7.94
C PHE A 274 16.21 -14.99 8.35
N ILE A 275 16.00 -16.25 8.78
CA ILE A 275 14.72 -16.75 9.27
C ILE A 275 14.37 -16.11 10.62
N GLU A 276 15.34 -16.02 11.53
CA GLU A 276 15.16 -15.39 12.84
C GLU A 276 14.79 -13.91 12.71
N ASN A 277 15.39 -13.21 11.73
CA ASN A 277 15.07 -11.81 11.44
C ASN A 277 13.61 -11.64 11.04
N LYS A 278 13.04 -12.54 10.22
CA LYS A 278 11.60 -12.52 9.89
C LYS A 278 10.73 -12.58 11.14
N ILE A 279 11.00 -13.50 12.06
CA ILE A 279 10.26 -13.63 13.32
C ILE A 279 10.31 -12.31 14.12
N VAL A 280 11.50 -11.71 14.24
CA VAL A 280 11.69 -10.44 14.95
C VAL A 280 10.88 -9.31 14.30
N ILE A 281 10.88 -9.20 12.97
CA ILE A 281 10.13 -8.16 12.25
C ILE A 281 8.63 -8.35 12.44
N MET A 282 8.12 -9.57 12.30
CA MET A 282 6.69 -9.89 12.50
C MET A 282 6.23 -9.56 13.92
N LEU A 283 7.07 -9.91 14.90
CA LEU A 283 6.87 -9.57 16.30
C LEU A 283 6.77 -8.04 16.47
N ASN A 284 7.72 -7.27 15.93
CA ASN A 284 7.71 -5.81 16.04
C ASN A 284 6.49 -5.18 15.35
N LEU A 285 6.08 -5.70 14.19
CA LEU A 285 4.85 -5.29 13.52
C LEU A 285 3.60 -5.60 14.36
N ALA A 286 3.53 -6.79 14.98
CA ALA A 286 2.44 -7.13 15.89
C ALA A 286 2.35 -6.15 17.09
N ALA A 287 3.51 -5.74 17.63
CA ALA A 287 3.55 -4.72 18.68
C ALA A 287 3.03 -3.35 18.21
N ALA A 288 3.41 -2.92 17.01
CA ALA A 288 2.90 -1.68 16.41
C ALA A 288 1.38 -1.75 16.19
N ASN A 289 0.88 -2.87 15.67
CA ASN A 289 -0.54 -3.11 15.46
C ASN A 289 -1.34 -3.08 16.77
N LEU A 290 -0.81 -3.65 17.87
CA LEU A 290 -1.45 -3.55 19.18
C LEU A 290 -1.56 -2.10 19.66
N LYS A 291 -0.52 -1.28 19.45
CA LYS A 291 -0.54 0.16 19.78
C LYS A 291 -1.56 0.93 18.94
N LEU A 292 -1.75 0.52 17.68
CA LEU A 292 -2.75 1.05 16.76
C LEU A 292 -4.15 0.44 16.93
N ARG A 293 -4.36 -0.45 17.91
CA ARG A 293 -5.61 -1.21 18.13
C ARG A 293 -6.05 -2.07 16.93
N LYS A 294 -5.12 -2.41 16.04
CA LYS A 294 -5.31 -3.37 14.94
C LYS A 294 -5.18 -4.80 15.46
N HIS A 295 -6.11 -5.18 16.34
CA HIS A 295 -6.01 -6.43 17.12
C HIS A 295 -6.03 -7.68 16.23
N ARG A 296 -6.86 -7.72 15.18
CA ARG A 296 -6.89 -8.85 14.24
C ARG A 296 -5.57 -9.01 13.50
N ASP A 297 -4.95 -7.92 13.05
CA ASP A 297 -3.67 -7.96 12.34
C ASP A 297 -2.55 -8.44 13.27
N ALA A 298 -2.51 -7.96 14.51
CA ALA A 298 -1.56 -8.44 15.52
C ALA A 298 -1.74 -9.94 15.82
N LEU A 299 -2.98 -10.41 15.92
CA LEU A 299 -3.32 -11.82 16.15
C LEU A 299 -2.83 -12.70 15.00
N ASN A 300 -3.08 -12.30 13.75
CA ASN A 300 -2.66 -13.05 12.56
C ASN A 300 -1.13 -13.18 12.49
N LEU A 301 -0.41 -12.09 12.75
CA LEU A 301 1.06 -12.11 12.79
C LEU A 301 1.59 -13.04 13.88
N CYS A 302 0.99 -13.02 15.08
CA CYS A 302 1.43 -13.90 16.16
C CYS A 302 1.11 -15.37 15.85
N ASN A 303 0.02 -15.67 15.15
CA ASN A 303 -0.28 -17.03 14.69
C ASN A 303 0.79 -17.55 13.74
N GLU A 304 1.21 -16.75 12.75
CA GLU A 304 2.27 -17.15 11.81
C GLU A 304 3.61 -17.33 12.55
N VAL A 305 3.97 -16.45 13.50
CA VAL A 305 5.16 -16.66 14.34
C VAL A 305 5.08 -17.98 15.11
N LEU A 306 3.92 -18.32 15.70
CA LEU A 306 3.75 -19.56 16.47
C LEU A 306 3.69 -20.83 15.63
N GLN A 307 3.44 -20.72 14.32
CA GLN A 307 3.63 -21.82 13.38
C GLN A 307 5.12 -22.10 13.15
N MET A 308 5.97 -21.05 13.16
CA MET A 308 7.42 -21.16 13.00
C MET A 308 8.14 -21.53 14.30
N ASP A 309 7.78 -20.89 15.41
CA ASP A 309 8.32 -21.10 16.76
C ASP A 309 7.16 -21.21 17.76
N LYS A 310 6.74 -22.46 18.02
CA LYS A 310 5.60 -22.77 18.90
C LYS A 310 5.79 -22.28 20.33
N SER A 311 7.04 -22.14 20.79
CA SER A 311 7.41 -21.73 22.15
C SER A 311 7.63 -20.23 22.31
N ASN A 312 7.39 -19.43 21.26
CA ASN A 312 7.71 -18.01 21.29
C ASN A 312 6.87 -17.25 22.33
N SER A 313 7.46 -16.97 23.50
CA SER A 313 6.79 -16.31 24.62
C SER A 313 6.29 -14.90 24.26
N LYS A 314 7.03 -14.16 23.42
CA LYS A 314 6.62 -12.82 22.94
C LYS A 314 5.40 -12.88 22.02
N ALA A 315 5.33 -13.88 21.14
CA ALA A 315 4.17 -14.07 20.27
C ALA A 315 2.93 -14.46 21.08
N LEU A 316 3.06 -15.42 22.03
CA LEU A 316 1.98 -15.80 22.94
C LEU A 316 1.48 -14.60 23.75
N PHE A 317 2.39 -13.82 24.32
CA PHE A 317 2.03 -12.63 25.09
C PHE A 317 1.25 -11.60 24.24
N ARG A 318 1.74 -11.29 23.04
CA ARG A 318 1.10 -10.32 22.13
C ARG A 318 -0.22 -10.83 21.56
N ARG A 319 -0.32 -12.13 21.25
CA ARG A 319 -1.57 -12.76 20.83
C ARG A 319 -2.61 -12.72 21.95
N GLY A 320 -2.17 -12.97 23.19
CA GLY A 320 -2.99 -12.76 24.39
C GLY A 320 -3.54 -11.33 24.47
N GLN A 321 -2.71 -10.31 24.29
CA GLN A 321 -3.13 -8.91 24.24
C GLN A 321 -4.09 -8.60 23.09
N ALA A 322 -3.91 -9.24 21.93
CA ALA A 322 -4.81 -9.10 20.79
C ALA A 322 -6.20 -9.70 21.08
N TYR A 323 -6.26 -10.89 21.65
CA TYR A 323 -7.52 -11.51 22.10
C TYR A 323 -8.25 -10.63 23.11
N MET A 324 -7.53 -9.99 24.04
CA MET A 324 -8.13 -9.03 24.98
C MET A 324 -8.80 -7.86 24.26
N GLY A 325 -8.16 -7.31 23.23
CA GLY A 325 -8.74 -6.24 22.40
C GLY A 325 -9.93 -6.68 21.54
N LEU A 326 -10.08 -7.98 21.30
CA LEU A 326 -11.22 -8.59 20.61
C LEU A 326 -12.31 -9.09 21.56
N ASN A 327 -12.15 -8.86 22.88
CA ASN A 327 -13.03 -9.37 23.94
C ASN A 327 -13.05 -10.89 24.08
N GLU A 328 -12.04 -11.60 23.55
CA GLU A 328 -11.89 -13.05 23.63
C GLU A 328 -11.06 -13.45 24.87
N TYR A 329 -11.54 -13.05 26.05
CA TYR A 329 -10.74 -13.05 27.28
C TYR A 329 -10.20 -14.43 27.70
N ASN A 330 -10.95 -15.50 27.47
CA ASN A 330 -10.53 -16.86 27.84
C ASN A 330 -9.35 -17.34 26.98
N LEU A 331 -9.40 -17.09 25.67
CA LEU A 331 -8.30 -17.38 24.75
C LEU A 331 -7.08 -16.55 25.10
N GLY A 332 -7.29 -15.26 25.41
CA GLY A 332 -6.22 -14.38 25.87
C GLY A 332 -5.54 -14.88 27.15
N LEU A 333 -6.31 -15.34 28.14
CA LEU A 333 -5.77 -15.87 29.38
C LEU A 333 -5.00 -17.18 29.18
N GLU A 334 -5.46 -18.06 28.28
CA GLU A 334 -4.77 -19.30 27.95
C GLU A 334 -3.38 -19.04 27.38
N ASP A 335 -3.29 -18.12 26.41
CA ASP A 335 -2.03 -17.72 25.79
C ASP A 335 -1.07 -17.06 26.79
N LEU A 336 -1.58 -16.18 27.66
CA LEU A 336 -0.75 -15.52 28.67
C LEU A 336 -0.20 -16.52 29.70
N LYS A 337 -1.02 -17.49 30.14
CA LYS A 337 -0.56 -18.58 31.02
C LYS A 337 0.48 -19.44 30.32
N ARG A 338 0.32 -19.70 29.02
CA ARG A 338 1.33 -20.41 28.24
C ARG A 338 2.62 -19.60 28.16
N ALA A 339 2.54 -18.29 27.90
CA ALA A 339 3.70 -17.40 27.88
C ALA A 339 4.46 -17.38 29.24
N ASP A 340 3.73 -17.41 30.36
CA ASP A 340 4.32 -17.49 31.72
C ASP A 340 5.03 -18.83 31.97
N ARG A 341 4.54 -19.94 31.39
CA ARG A 341 5.24 -21.24 31.43
C ARG A 341 6.55 -21.22 30.64
N GLU A 342 6.55 -20.59 29.46
CA GLU A 342 7.75 -20.48 28.61
C GLU A 342 8.76 -19.46 29.16
N CYS A 343 8.30 -18.42 29.87
CA CYS A 343 9.15 -17.41 30.50
C CYS A 343 8.68 -17.09 31.94
N PRO A 344 8.98 -17.98 32.90
CA PRO A 344 8.58 -17.79 34.30
C PRO A 344 9.19 -16.53 34.90
N ASN A 345 8.47 -15.92 35.85
CA ASN A 345 8.89 -14.71 36.59
C ASN A 345 8.96 -13.42 35.75
N ASN A 346 8.39 -13.43 34.54
CA ASN A 346 8.25 -12.20 33.76
C ASN A 346 7.13 -11.32 34.34
N LYS A 347 7.52 -10.18 34.93
CA LYS A 347 6.60 -9.25 35.59
C LYS A 347 5.51 -8.70 34.64
N ASP A 348 5.82 -8.48 33.37
CA ASP A 348 4.87 -7.96 32.40
C ASP A 348 3.78 -8.98 32.08
N ILE A 349 4.16 -10.26 31.94
CA ILE A 349 3.21 -11.36 31.70
C ILE A 349 2.30 -11.53 32.91
N GLN A 350 2.85 -11.57 34.13
CA GLN A 350 2.09 -11.74 35.37
C GLN A 350 1.12 -10.58 35.62
N ALA A 351 1.55 -9.34 35.32
CA ALA A 351 0.70 -8.17 35.41
C ALA A 351 -0.47 -8.24 34.43
N GLU A 352 -0.21 -8.64 33.17
CA GLU A 352 -1.28 -8.79 32.17
C GLU A 352 -2.25 -9.92 32.56
N ILE A 353 -1.78 -11.09 33.02
CA ILE A 353 -2.63 -12.17 33.54
C ILE A 353 -3.58 -11.66 34.63
N SER A 354 -3.02 -10.94 35.61
CA SER A 354 -3.79 -10.39 36.74
C SER A 354 -4.87 -9.42 36.27
N LYS A 355 -4.55 -8.58 35.27
CA LYS A 355 -5.49 -7.68 34.61
C LYS A 355 -6.61 -8.43 33.90
N VAL A 356 -6.29 -9.45 33.10
CA VAL A 356 -7.30 -10.28 32.39
C VAL A 356 -8.24 -10.97 33.38
N GLN A 357 -7.70 -11.57 34.43
CA GLN A 357 -8.50 -12.24 35.47
C GLN A 357 -9.45 -11.28 36.20
N LYS A 358 -9.03 -10.03 36.42
CA LYS A 358 -9.91 -8.99 36.98
C LYS A 358 -11.05 -8.64 36.02
N ILE A 359 -10.76 -8.52 34.72
CA ILE A 359 -11.77 -8.23 33.68
C ILE A 359 -12.80 -9.37 33.61
N ILE A 360 -12.35 -10.63 33.53
CA ILE A 360 -13.25 -11.80 33.48
C ILE A 360 -14.18 -11.84 34.70
N ARG A 361 -13.63 -11.65 35.91
CA ARG A 361 -14.45 -11.61 37.15
C ARG A 361 -15.50 -10.50 37.11
N THR A 362 -15.13 -9.33 36.59
CA THR A 362 -16.05 -8.19 36.47
C THR A 362 -17.15 -8.46 35.44
N TYR A 363 -16.78 -9.02 34.28
CA TYR A 363 -17.72 -9.39 33.22
C TYR A 363 -18.76 -10.42 33.71
N LEU A 364 -18.31 -11.49 34.37
CA LEU A 364 -19.19 -12.53 34.92
C LEU A 364 -20.16 -11.98 35.97
N ALA A 365 -19.74 -10.99 36.76
CA ALA A 365 -20.62 -10.32 37.73
C ALA A 365 -21.73 -9.53 37.03
N VAL A 366 -21.40 -8.78 35.98
CA VAL A 366 -22.37 -8.01 35.18
C VAL A 366 -23.34 -8.91 34.44
N GLU A 367 -22.84 -10.00 33.84
CA GLU A 367 -23.64 -10.99 33.14
C GLU A 367 -24.67 -11.62 34.08
N LYS A 368 -24.23 -12.05 35.27
CA LYS A 368 -25.12 -12.58 36.32
C LYS A 368 -26.23 -11.61 36.70
N GLU A 369 -25.90 -10.34 36.92
CA GLU A 369 -26.87 -9.29 37.26
C GLU A 369 -27.85 -9.01 36.11
N THR A 370 -27.36 -9.06 34.87
CA THR A 370 -28.18 -8.85 33.67
C THR A 370 -29.17 -10.00 33.47
N CYS A 371 -28.72 -11.26 33.60
CA CYS A 371 -29.60 -12.43 33.56
C CYS A 371 -30.68 -12.36 34.65
N GLN A 372 -30.33 -11.97 35.88
CA GLN A 372 -31.29 -11.80 36.97
C GLN A 372 -32.37 -10.76 36.69
N ARG A 373 -32.09 -9.75 35.86
CA ARG A 373 -33.06 -8.73 35.43
C ARG A 373 -33.89 -9.15 34.22
N MET A 374 -33.35 -9.97 33.31
CA MET A 374 -34.06 -10.43 32.12
C MET A 374 -35.17 -11.45 32.42
N PHE A 375 -35.06 -12.18 33.52
CA PHE A 375 -36.03 -13.21 33.94
C PHE A 375 -36.93 -12.77 35.12
N LYS A 376 -36.95 -11.47 35.43
CA LYS A 376 -37.97 -10.82 36.27
C LYS A 376 -38.92 -10.06 35.37
#